data_AF-A0AAN9FCD6-F1
#
_entry.id   AF-A0AAN9FCD6-F1
#
_cell.length_a   1.000
_cell.length_b   1.000
_cell.length_c   1.000
_cell.angle_alpha   90.00
_cell.angle_beta   90.00
_cell.angle_gamma   90.00
#
_symmetry.space_group_name_H-M   'P 1'
#
loop_
_entity.id
_entity.type
_entity.pdbx_description
1 polymer ?
#
loop_
_entity_poly.entity_id
_entity_poly.type
_entity_poly.pdbx_seq_one_letter_code
_entity_poly.pdbx_strand_id
1 'polypeptide(L)'
;MDLAVCGSNGSLHLKDFIIPYHETSASFDFTLGAKFVDLHIGWNVRPEEVHVANNPPQEALMVQELARLVSSIRDGGNRPATKWPEITRKTQLVVDAVKKSLELGCKPVAL
;
A
#
# COMPACT_ATOMS: atom_id res chain seq x y z
N MET A 1 -2.48 -8.75 -7.09
CA MET A 1 -3.12 -7.45 -7.38
C MET A 1 -2.00 -6.46 -7.44
N ASP A 2 -1.93 -5.69 -8.53
CA ASP A 2 -0.84 -4.76 -8.75
C ASP A 2 -1.08 -3.43 -8.04
N LEU A 3 -0.01 -2.85 -7.49
CA LEU A 3 0.04 -1.48 -7.01
C LEU A 3 1.15 -0.76 -7.75
N ALA A 4 0.80 0.25 -8.55
CA ALA A 4 1.76 1.14 -9.20
C ALA A 4 1.58 2.57 -8.67
N VAL A 5 2.67 3.17 -8.21
CA VAL A 5 2.72 4.54 -7.72
C VAL A 5 3.75 5.31 -8.54
N CYS A 6 3.30 6.38 -9.21
CA CYS A 6 4.18 7.26 -9.98
C CYS A 6 4.23 8.63 -9.32
N GLY A 7 5.43 9.04 -8.93
CA GLY A 7 5.73 10.38 -8.45
C GLY A 7 6.40 11.23 -9.54
N SER A 8 6.71 12.47 -9.19
CA SER A 8 7.39 13.41 -10.10
C SER A 8 8.81 13.00 -10.48
N ASN A 9 9.48 12.18 -9.66
CA ASN A 9 10.88 11.81 -9.86
C ASN A 9 11.14 10.30 -9.82
N GLY A 10 10.11 9.47 -9.72
CA GLY A 10 10.30 8.03 -9.57
C GLY A 10 9.00 7.25 -9.60
N SER A 11 9.12 5.94 -9.69
CA SER A 11 7.98 5.03 -9.62
C SER A 11 8.28 3.82 -8.75
N LEU A 12 7.21 3.23 -8.23
CA LEU A 12 7.22 2.01 -7.42
C LEU A 12 6.10 1.09 -7.93
N HIS A 13 6.42 -0.18 -8.13
CA HIS A 13 5.47 -1.19 -8.64
C HIS A 13 5.58 -2.49 -7.86
N LEU A 14 4.45 -2.94 -7.30
CA LEU A 14 4.29 -4.23 -6.65
C LEU A 14 3.32 -5.08 -7.46
N LYS A 15 3.67 -6.34 -7.71
CA LYS A 15 2.86 -7.29 -8.49
C LYS A 15 1.97 -8.18 -7.58
N ASP A 16 2.38 -8.31 -6.32
CA ASP A 16 1.84 -9.19 -5.31
C ASP A 16 1.46 -8.44 -4.02
N PHE A 17 1.00 -7.18 -4.15
CA PHE A 17 0.78 -6.26 -3.02
C PHE A 17 -0.10 -6.80 -1.87
N ILE A 18 -1.17 -7.54 -2.16
CA ILE A 18 -2.09 -8.05 -1.12
C ILE A 18 -1.52 -9.29 -0.44
N ILE A 19 -1.01 -10.24 -1.24
CA ILE A 19 -0.49 -11.52 -0.77
C ILE A 19 0.84 -11.71 -1.51
N PRO A 20 1.98 -11.58 -0.81
CA PRO A 20 3.29 -11.80 -1.40
C PRO A 20 3.39 -13.20 -2.02
N TYR A 21 4.18 -13.35 -3.09
CA TYR A 21 4.42 -14.66 -3.70
C TYR A 21 5.16 -15.62 -2.77
N HIS A 22 5.98 -15.09 -1.86
CA HIS A 22 6.71 -15.84 -0.86
C HIS A 22 6.32 -15.34 0.54
N GLU A 23 5.95 -16.24 1.44
CA GLU A 23 5.52 -15.86 2.79
C GLU A 23 6.63 -15.14 3.58
N THR A 24 7.89 -15.53 3.35
CA THR A 24 9.07 -15.05 4.09
C THR A 24 9.75 -13.83 3.46
N SER A 25 9.27 -13.34 2.32
CA SER A 25 9.84 -12.17 1.63
C SER A 25 8.83 -11.45 0.75
N ALA A 26 8.89 -10.13 0.70
CA ALA A 26 8.14 -9.31 -0.26
C ALA A 26 9.12 -8.56 -1.17
N SER A 27 8.72 -8.28 -2.41
CA SER A 27 9.52 -7.47 -3.33
C SER A 27 8.72 -6.35 -4.00
N PHE A 28 9.44 -5.35 -4.51
CA PHE A 28 8.87 -4.28 -5.32
C PHE A 28 9.89 -3.75 -6.32
N ASP A 29 9.43 -3.39 -7.52
CA ASP A 29 10.25 -2.69 -8.52
C ASP A 29 10.26 -1.19 -8.20
N PHE A 30 11.45 -0.58 -8.19
CA PHE A 30 11.64 0.84 -7.89
C PHE A 30 12.49 1.53 -8.95
N THR A 31 12.12 2.77 -9.32
CA THR A 31 12.93 3.64 -10.16
C THR A 31 13.02 5.05 -9.60
N LEU A 32 14.16 5.70 -9.81
CA LEU A 32 14.39 7.11 -9.48
C LEU A 32 15.12 7.79 -10.64
N GLY A 33 14.61 8.93 -11.09
CA GLY A 33 15.24 9.75 -12.14
C GLY A 33 15.34 9.06 -13.50
N ALA A 34 14.40 8.15 -13.80
CA ALA A 34 14.38 7.44 -15.07
C ALA A 34 14.04 8.36 -16.24
N LYS A 35 14.87 8.32 -17.28
CA LYS A 35 14.75 9.07 -18.52
C LYS A 35 15.39 8.32 -19.67
N PHE A 36 15.06 8.73 -20.89
CA PHE A 36 15.78 8.28 -22.06
C PHE A 36 17.19 8.88 -22.10
N VAL A 37 18.15 8.09 -22.59
CA VAL A 37 19.46 8.61 -23.00
C VAL A 37 19.33 9.33 -24.35
N ASP A 38 20.39 10.03 -24.77
CA ASP A 38 20.40 10.78 -26.02
C ASP A 38 19.96 9.94 -27.23
N LEU A 39 19.21 10.56 -28.15
CA LEU A 39 18.57 9.91 -29.30
C LEU A 39 17.52 8.84 -28.94
N HIS A 40 17.10 8.75 -27.68
CA HIS A 40 16.12 7.79 -27.18
C HIS A 40 16.46 6.32 -27.48
N ILE A 41 17.74 6.00 -27.62
CA ILE A 41 18.20 4.63 -27.94
C ILE A 41 18.25 3.70 -26.71
N GLY A 42 17.87 4.20 -25.53
CA GLY A 42 17.90 3.43 -24.29
C GLY A 42 17.43 4.23 -23.08
N TRP A 43 17.52 3.58 -21.93
CA TRP A 43 17.16 4.13 -20.62
C TRP A 43 18.43 4.38 -19.80
N ASN A 44 18.48 5.49 -19.07
CA ASN A 44 19.63 5.80 -18.21
C ASN A 44 19.69 4.90 -16.95
N VAL A 45 18.54 4.43 -16.49
CA VAL A 45 18.38 3.56 -15.32
C VAL A 45 17.27 2.55 -15.61
N ARG A 46 17.44 1.33 -15.11
CA ARG A 46 16.42 0.28 -15.13
C ARG A 46 15.76 0.20 -13.74
N PRO A 47 14.50 -0.26 -13.66
CA PRO A 47 13.91 -0.63 -12.39
C PRO A 47 14.80 -1.59 -11.61
N GLU A 48 15.00 -1.28 -10.34
CA GLU A 48 15.66 -2.15 -9.37
C GLU A 48 14.59 -2.92 -8.60
N GLU A 49 14.70 -4.24 -8.53
CA GLU A 49 13.83 -5.04 -7.68
C GLU A 49 14.41 -5.05 -6.25
N VAL A 50 13.65 -4.47 -5.32
CA VAL A 50 14.01 -4.38 -3.90
C VAL A 50 13.31 -5.50 -3.14
N HIS A 51 14.07 -6.28 -2.38
CA HIS A 51 13.57 -7.39 -1.56
C HIS A 51 13.60 -7.06 -0.08
N VAL A 52 12.55 -7.43 0.65
CA VAL A 52 12.40 -7.21 2.09
C VAL A 52 12.02 -8.50 2.78
N ALA A 53 12.68 -8.82 3.88
CA ALA A 53 12.33 -9.98 4.70
C ALA A 53 10.94 -9.81 5.35
N ASN A 54 10.12 -10.85 5.30
CA ASN A 54 8.79 -10.89 5.88
C ASN A 54 8.68 -12.01 6.91
N ASN A 55 9.41 -11.87 8.02
CA ASN A 55 9.39 -12.85 9.11
C ASN A 55 9.29 -12.10 10.47
N PRO A 56 8.16 -12.21 11.20
CA PRO A 56 7.03 -13.12 10.95
C PRO A 56 6.12 -12.69 9.76
N PRO A 57 5.25 -13.58 9.25
CA PRO A 57 4.31 -13.27 8.16
C PRO A 57 3.37 -12.11 8.46
N GLN A 58 2.80 -11.51 7.42
CA GLN A 58 2.05 -10.25 7.50
C GLN A 58 0.82 -10.31 8.43
N GLU A 59 0.11 -11.43 8.45
CA GLU A 59 -1.05 -11.67 9.32
C GLU A 59 -0.65 -11.90 10.77
N ALA A 60 0.52 -12.52 11.01
CA ALA A 60 1.06 -12.65 12.35
C ALA A 60 1.45 -11.27 12.91
N LEU A 61 2.06 -10.41 12.08
CA LEU A 61 2.33 -9.00 12.43
C LEU A 61 1.04 -8.22 12.72
N MET A 62 -0.05 -8.46 11.96
CA MET A 62 -1.35 -7.84 12.21
C MET A 62 -1.90 -8.20 13.60
N VAL A 63 -1.90 -9.50 13.95
CA VAL A 63 -2.38 -9.97 15.26
C VAL A 63 -1.47 -9.47 16.39
N GLN A 64 -0.15 -9.44 16.17
CA GLN A 64 0.82 -8.92 17.13
C GLN A 64 0.56 -7.44 17.44
N GLU A 65 0.33 -6.61 16.42
CA GLU A 65 0.02 -5.20 16.60
C GLU A 65 -1.32 -5.01 17.31
N LEU A 66 -2.33 -5.80 16.98
CA LEU A 66 -3.61 -5.78 17.71
C LEU A 66 -3.42 -6.10 19.20
N ALA A 67 -2.68 -7.17 19.51
CA ALA A 67 -2.39 -7.57 20.89
C ALA A 67 -1.63 -6.48 21.66
N ARG A 68 -0.68 -5.80 20.99
CA ARG A 68 0.07 -4.67 21.54
C ARG A 68 -0.85 -3.51 21.88
N LEU A 69 -1.78 -3.16 20.99
CA LEU A 69 -2.75 -2.07 21.19
C LEU A 69 -3.68 -2.37 22.37
N VAL A 70 -4.23 -3.59 22.44
CA VAL A 70 -5.10 -4.02 23.55
C VAL A 70 -4.35 -3.96 24.88
N SER A 71 -3.12 -4.48 24.93
CA SER A 71 -2.32 -4.47 26.16
C SER A 71 -1.96 -3.04 26.58
N SER A 72 -1.69 -2.15 25.62
CA SER A 72 -1.40 -0.74 25.88
C SER A 72 -2.58 -0.01 26.53
N ILE A 73 -3.82 -0.38 26.19
CA ILE A 73 -5.04 0.16 26.80
C ILE A 73 -5.27 -0.48 28.18
N ARG A 74 -5.24 -1.81 28.25
CA ARG A 74 -5.55 -2.58 29.46
C ARG A 74 -4.56 -2.29 30.60
N ASP A 75 -3.27 -2.33 30.30
CA ASP A 75 -2.20 -2.29 31.30
C ASP A 75 -1.54 -0.91 31.37
N GLY A 76 -1.49 -0.19 30.24
CA GLY A 76 -0.82 1.10 30.12
C GLY A 76 -1.72 2.32 30.27
N GLY A 77 -3.05 2.14 30.37
CA GLY A 77 -4.02 3.24 30.46
C GLY A 77 -4.09 4.13 29.21
N ASN A 78 -3.53 3.67 28.08
CA ASN A 78 -3.53 4.44 26.84
C ASN A 78 -4.93 4.52 26.23
N ARG A 79 -5.17 5.58 25.45
CA ARG A 79 -6.38 5.69 24.63
C ARG A 79 -6.27 4.80 23.38
N PRO A 80 -7.40 4.34 22.80
CA PRO A 80 -7.40 3.64 21.52
C PRO A 80 -6.72 4.46 20.41
N ALA A 81 -5.91 3.80 19.59
CA ALA A 81 -5.23 4.45 18.46
C ALA A 81 -6.25 4.87 17.39
N THR A 82 -6.22 6.14 16.98
CA THR A 82 -7.19 6.70 16.01
C THR A 82 -6.89 6.31 14.57
N LYS A 83 -5.64 5.94 14.26
CA LYS A 83 -5.20 5.55 12.91
C LYS A 83 -6.11 4.50 12.27
N TRP A 84 -6.47 3.45 12.99
CA TRP A 84 -7.23 2.31 12.48
C TRP A 84 -8.69 2.65 12.13
N PRO A 85 -9.48 3.31 12.99
CA PRO A 85 -10.81 3.76 12.59
C PRO A 85 -10.76 4.83 11.49
N GLU A 86 -9.76 5.72 11.49
CA GLU A 86 -9.63 6.74 10.44
C GLU A 86 -9.38 6.14 9.05
N ILE A 87 -8.42 5.24 8.91
CA ILE A 87 -8.14 4.60 7.60
C ILE A 87 -9.33 3.75 7.14
N THR A 88 -9.96 3.01 8.07
CA THR A 88 -11.16 2.21 7.76
C THR A 88 -12.30 3.08 7.24
N ARG A 89 -12.57 4.23 7.89
CA ARG A 89 -13.63 5.14 7.48
C ARG A 89 -13.35 5.78 6.12
N LYS A 90 -12.10 6.19 5.86
CA LYS A 90 -11.71 6.76 4.56
C LYS A 90 -11.88 5.74 3.43
N THR A 91 -11.44 4.49 3.65
CA THR A 91 -11.63 3.40 2.68
C THR A 91 -13.11 3.14 2.42
N GLN A 92 -13.93 3.04 3.47
CA GLN A 92 -15.38 2.79 3.32
C GLN A 92 -16.08 3.92 2.56
N LEU A 93 -15.73 5.19 2.84
CA LEU A 93 -16.29 6.34 2.14
C LEU A 93 -16.05 6.25 0.62
N VAL A 94 -14.85 5.86 0.20
CA VAL A 94 -14.53 5.67 -1.22
C VAL A 94 -15.29 4.49 -1.81
N VAL A 95 -15.40 3.37 -1.09
CA VAL A 95 -16.21 2.21 -1.52
C VAL A 95 -17.66 2.61 -1.74
N ASP A 96 -18.25 3.37 -0.82
CA ASP A 96 -19.63 3.85 -0.92
C ASP A 96 -19.82 4.80 -2.12
N ALA A 97 -18.85 5.67 -2.38
CA ALA A 97 -18.87 6.56 -3.53
C ALA A 97 -18.74 5.82 -4.86
N VAL A 98 -17.91 4.77 -4.94
CA VAL A 98 -17.81 3.91 -6.12
C VAL A 98 -19.14 3.21 -6.38
N LYS A 99 -19.74 2.62 -5.34
CA LYS A 99 -21.07 2.02 -5.44
C LYS A 99 -22.10 3.04 -5.93
N LYS A 100 -22.09 4.25 -5.35
CA LYS A 100 -23.02 5.31 -5.74
C LYS A 100 -22.82 5.76 -7.19
N SER A 101 -21.56 5.83 -7.66
CA SER A 101 -21.24 6.16 -9.04
C SER A 101 -21.87 5.15 -10.01
N LEU A 102 -21.77 3.85 -9.71
CA LEU A 102 -22.38 2.78 -10.51
C LEU A 102 -23.91 2.94 -10.59
N GLU A 103 -24.57 3.21 -9.46
CA GLU A 103 -26.01 3.47 -9.41
C GLU A 103 -26.44 4.70 -10.25
N LEU A 104 -25.54 5.67 -10.41
CA LEU A 104 -25.78 6.89 -11.18
C LEU A 104 -25.37 6.78 -12.66
N GLY A 105 -24.97 5.60 -13.13
CA GLY A 105 -24.49 5.37 -14.50
C GLY A 105 -23.05 5.83 -14.71
N CYS A 106 -22.17 5.49 -13.75
CA CYS A 106 -20.74 5.81 -13.75
C CYS A 106 -20.42 7.33 -13.73
N LYS A 107 -21.24 8.10 -13.01
CA LYS A 107 -21.01 9.55 -12.84
C LYS A 107 -20.08 9.84 -11.66
N PRO A 108 -19.25 10.91 -11.71
CA PRO A 108 -18.45 11.34 -10.57
C PRO A 108 -19.30 11.63 -9.33
N VAL A 109 -18.80 11.24 -8.15
CA VAL A 109 -19.41 11.49 -6.84
C VAL A 109 -18.42 12.29 -6.01
N ALA A 110 -18.86 13.41 -5.44
CA ALA A 110 -18.05 14.21 -4.53
C ALA A 110 -17.89 13.49 -3.18
N LEU A 111 -16.68 13.51 -2.63
CA LEU A 111 -16.31 12.90 -1.35
C LEU A 111 -16.27 13.94 -0.22
#